data_AF-A0A822G4C2-F1
#
_entry.id   AF-A0A822G4C2-F1
#
_cell.length_a   1.000
_cell.length_b   1.000
_cell.length_c   1.000
_cell.angle_alpha   90.00
_cell.angle_beta   90.00
_cell.angle_gamma   90.00
#
_symmetry.space_group_name_H-M   'P 1'
#
loop_
_entity.id
_entity.type
_entity.pdbx_description
1 polymer ?
#
loop_
_entity_poly.entity_id
_entity_poly.type
_entity_poly.pdbx_seq_one_letter_code
_entity_poly.pdbx_strand_id
1 'polypeptide(L)'
;LKEVQDACRKGGIERFETSQHIKTITELWTSETGLVTDALKLKRKAIEQKYKDDIDDLYEDCKPKQTSEKKKKSKPNTTDEKTSTKNEKISNEN
;
A
#
# COMPACT_ATOMS: atom_id res chain seq x y z
N LEU A 1 6.97 -2.48 18.59
CA LEU A 1 7.83 -1.31 18.31
C LEU A 1 9.06 -1.19 19.23
N LYS A 2 8.98 -1.59 20.52
CA LYS A 2 10.11 -1.50 21.46
C LYS A 2 11.41 -2.10 20.92
N GLU A 3 11.36 -3.29 20.32
CA GLU A 3 12.55 -3.96 19.78
C GLU A 3 13.21 -3.18 18.63
N VAL A 4 12.43 -2.57 17.74
CA VAL A 4 12.95 -1.70 16.67
C VAL A 4 13.63 -0.48 17.27
N GLN A 5 13.00 0.16 18.27
CA GLN A 5 13.59 1.30 18.98
C GLN A 5 14.86 0.90 19.74
N ASP A 6 14.90 -0.28 20.35
CA ASP A 6 16.09 -0.83 21.00
C ASP A 6 17.22 -1.09 20.01
N ALA A 7 16.92 -1.64 18.83
CA ALA A 7 17.89 -1.83 17.76
C ALA A 7 18.45 -0.48 17.26
N CYS A 8 17.60 0.53 17.05
CA CYS A 8 18.03 1.88 16.70
C CYS A 8 18.93 2.50 17.78
N ARG A 9 18.56 2.38 19.06
CA ARG A 9 19.37 2.85 20.19
C ARG A 9 20.75 2.18 20.26
N LYS A 10 20.80 0.87 20.05
CA LYS A 10 22.06 0.11 20.00
C LYS A 10 22.91 0.48 18.79
N GLY A 11 22.27 0.80 17.67
CA GLY A 11 22.93 1.22 16.44
C GLY A 11 23.40 2.68 16.42
N GLY A 12 23.18 3.45 17.50
CA GLY A 12 23.54 4.87 17.54
C GLY A 12 22.73 5.73 16.56
N ILE A 13 21.55 5.26 16.17
CA ILE A 13 20.66 5.93 15.23
C ILE A 13 19.96 7.10 15.93
N GLU A 14 19.90 8.24 15.25
CA GLU A 14 19.29 9.44 15.82
C GLU A 14 17.77 9.31 15.95
N ARG A 15 17.17 10.12 16.82
CA ARG A 15 15.72 10.03 17.12
C ARG A 15 14.85 10.28 15.89
N PHE A 16 15.29 11.13 14.97
CA PHE A 16 14.55 11.46 13.75
C PHE A 16 14.64 10.37 12.67
N GLU A 17 15.60 9.45 12.78
CA GLU A 17 15.77 8.32 11.85
C GLU A 17 14.98 7.08 12.32
N THR A 18 14.48 7.11 13.56
CA THR A 18 13.69 6.01 14.14
C THR A 18 12.24 6.08 13.67
N SER A 19 11.73 4.98 13.09
CA SER A 19 10.32 4.87 12.67
C SER A 19 9.36 5.03 13.85
N GLN A 20 8.42 5.97 13.74
CA GLN A 20 7.42 6.24 14.77
C GLN A 20 6.19 5.33 14.66
N HIS A 21 5.80 5.00 13.42
CA HIS A 21 4.66 4.15 13.13
C HIS A 21 5.05 3.08 12.11
N ILE A 22 4.48 1.88 12.24
CA ILE A 22 4.75 0.74 11.36
C ILE A 22 3.41 0.06 11.07
N LYS A 23 3.12 -0.19 9.79
CA LYS A 23 1.99 -1.01 9.34
C LYS A 23 2.52 -2.34 8.84
N THR A 24 1.92 -3.44 9.31
CA THR A 24 2.24 -4.79 8.83
C THR A 24 1.37 -5.10 7.62
N ILE A 25 2.00 -5.51 6.53
CA ILE A 25 1.33 -5.91 5.29
C ILE A 25 1.53 -7.43 5.14
N THR A 26 0.45 -8.15 4.85
CA THR A 26 0.48 -9.61 4.63
C THR A 26 0.79 -9.99 3.19
N GLU A 27 0.70 -9.04 2.26
CA GLU A 27 0.99 -9.24 0.85
C GLU A 27 2.49 -9.45 0.61
N LEU A 28 2.82 -10.43 -0.25
CA LEU A 28 4.19 -10.72 -0.63
C LEU A 28 4.70 -9.75 -1.72
N TRP A 29 5.94 -9.32 -1.57
CA TRP A 29 6.62 -8.49 -2.57
C TRP A 29 7.43 -9.38 -3.51
N THR A 30 6.93 -9.54 -4.73
CA THR A 30 7.58 -10.33 -5.78
C THR A 30 7.94 -9.42 -6.97
N SER A 31 8.83 -9.89 -7.85
CA SER A 31 9.16 -9.13 -9.05
C SER A 31 7.97 -9.02 -10.00
N GLU A 32 7.09 -10.04 -10.00
CA GLU A 32 5.86 -10.10 -10.78
C GLU A 32 4.83 -9.03 -10.35
N THR A 33 4.69 -8.77 -9.04
CA THR A 33 3.81 -7.68 -8.55
C THR A 33 4.41 -6.28 -8.81
N GLY A 34 5.65 -6.21 -9.31
CA GLY A 34 6.30 -4.96 -9.68
C GLY A 34 6.78 -4.13 -8.48
N LEU A 35 6.71 -4.65 -7.25
CA LEU A 35 7.16 -3.96 -6.03
C LEU A 35 8.67 -4.09 -5.80
N VAL A 36 9.27 -5.16 -6.32
CA VAL A 36 10.71 -5.39 -6.28
C VAL A 36 11.27 -5.64 -7.69
N THR A 37 12.58 -5.53 -7.83
CA THR A 37 13.31 -6.01 -9.01
C THR A 37 13.48 -7.52 -8.93
N ASP A 38 13.88 -8.18 -10.02
CA ASP A 38 14.24 -9.62 -10.01
C ASP A 38 15.34 -9.95 -8.98
N ALA A 39 16.22 -8.99 -8.69
CA ALA A 39 17.22 -9.09 -7.62
C ALA A 39 16.70 -8.72 -6.22
N LEU A 40 15.37 -8.69 -6.01
CA LEU A 40 14.68 -8.36 -4.75
C LEU A 40 15.01 -6.98 -4.15
N LYS A 41 15.50 -6.04 -4.95
CA LYS A 41 15.66 -4.63 -4.53
C LYS A 41 14.32 -3.91 -4.61
N LEU A 42 14.05 -3.05 -3.62
CA LEU A 42 12.81 -2.30 -3.52
C LEU A 42 12.68 -1.26 -4.64
N LYS A 43 11.57 -1.29 -5.38
CA LYS A 43 11.21 -0.22 -6.31
C LYS A 43 10.46 0.88 -5.56
N ARG A 44 11.22 1.85 -5.03
CA ARG A 44 10.69 2.92 -4.16
C ARG A 44 9.42 3.58 -4.72
N LYS A 45 9.39 3.94 -6.00
CA LYS A 45 8.26 4.64 -6.62
C LYS A 45 6.99 3.79 -6.70
N ALA A 46 7.12 2.50 -6.98
CA ALA A 46 5.98 1.58 -7.04
C ALA A 46 5.39 1.34 -5.64
N ILE A 47 6.24 1.13 -4.64
CA ILE A 47 5.84 0.93 -3.24
C ILE A 47 5.18 2.21 -2.69
N GLU A 48 5.78 3.38 -2.93
CA GLU A 48 5.25 4.68 -2.52
C GLU A 48 3.85 4.90 -3.08
N GLN A 49 3.61 4.61 -4.36
CA GLN A 49 2.29 4.77 -4.99
C GLN A 49 1.25 3.80 -4.44
N LYS A 50 1.63 2.53 -4.20
CA LYS A 50 0.69 1.50 -3.74
C LYS A 50 0.24 1.72 -2.30
N TYR A 51 1.17 2.10 -1.42
CA TYR A 51 0.90 2.24 0.02
C TYR A 51 0.76 3.70 0.44
N LYS A 52 0.56 4.63 -0.51
CA LYS A 52 0.43 6.06 -0.21
C LYS A 52 -0.69 6.32 0.80
N ASP A 53 -1.88 5.82 0.50
CA ASP A 53 -3.07 6.04 1.32
C ASP A 53 -2.89 5.42 2.71
N ASP A 54 -2.29 4.23 2.78
CA ASP A 54 -1.97 3.55 4.04
C ASP A 54 -0.97 4.32 4.90
N ILE A 55 0.03 4.96 4.28
CA ILE A 55 1.01 5.81 4.96
C ILE A 55 0.35 7.09 5.43
N ASP A 56 -0.47 7.72 4.59
CA ASP A 56 -1.17 8.95 4.92
C ASP A 56 -2.09 8.70 6.14
N ASP A 57 -2.91 7.64 6.11
CA ASP A 57 -3.76 7.21 7.24
C ASP A 57 -2.96 6.97 8.53
N LEU A 58 -1.78 6.35 8.43
CA LEU A 58 -0.92 6.06 9.58
C LEU A 58 -0.41 7.33 10.28
N TYR A 59 -0.27 8.43 9.54
CA TYR A 59 0.21 9.71 10.05
C TYR A 59 -0.89 10.74 10.33
N GLU A 60 -2.14 10.50 9.90
CA GLU A 60 -3.28 11.36 10.25
C GLU A 60 -3.54 11.36 11.77
N ASP A 61 -3.40 10.21 12.44
CA ASP A 61 -3.61 10.08 13.89
C ASP A 61 -2.60 10.87 14.75
N CYS A 62 -1.47 11.29 14.16
CA CYS A 62 -0.38 11.98 14.86
C CYS A 62 -0.38 13.51 14.64
N LYS A 63 -1.33 14.06 13.88
CA LYS A 63 -1.44 15.51 13.69
C LYS A 63 -1.92 16.15 15.01
N PRO A 64 -1.24 17.18 15.57
CA PRO A 64 -1.88 18.03 16.58
C PRO A 64 -3.14 18.61 15.92
N LYS A 65 -4.32 18.34 16.50
CA LYS A 65 -5.62 18.73 15.95
C LYS A 65 -5.63 20.21 15.60
N GLN A 66 -5.39 20.55 14.33
CA GLN A 66 -5.70 21.86 13.80
C GLN A 66 -7.20 21.84 13.52
N THR A 67 -7.96 22.47 14.40
CA THR A 67 -9.36 22.79 14.17
C THR A 67 -9.48 23.69 12.94
N SER A 68 -10.42 23.35 12.05
CA SER A 68 -11.09 24.15 11.01
C SER A 68 -10.81 23.86 9.52
N GLU A 69 -11.90 23.36 8.89
CA GLU A 69 -12.38 23.60 7.51
C GLU A 69 -11.91 22.74 6.30
N LYS A 70 -12.70 21.68 6.06
CA LYS A 70 -13.20 21.11 4.79
C LYS A 70 -12.43 21.39 3.49
N LYS A 71 -12.02 20.30 2.82
CA LYS A 71 -12.20 20.16 1.36
C LYS A 71 -12.66 18.75 0.97
N LYS A 72 -13.86 18.68 0.37
CA LYS A 72 -14.46 17.51 -0.27
C LYS A 72 -13.62 17.02 -1.45
N LYS A 73 -13.56 15.69 -1.65
CA LYS A 73 -13.61 14.98 -2.96
C LYS A 73 -13.70 13.46 -2.67
N SER A 74 -14.89 12.87 -2.79
CA SER A 74 -15.46 12.19 -3.98
C SER A 74 -14.96 10.75 -4.19
N LYS A 75 -15.72 9.76 -3.70
CA LYS A 75 -15.90 8.41 -4.32
C LYS A 75 -17.07 8.54 -5.32
N PRO A 76 -17.19 7.75 -6.42
CA PRO A 76 -17.19 6.27 -6.44
C PRO A 76 -16.42 5.67 -7.65
N ASN A 77 -16.11 4.37 -7.70
CA ASN A 77 -17.04 3.36 -8.22
C ASN A 77 -16.69 1.94 -7.78
N THR A 78 -17.68 1.32 -7.16
CA THR A 78 -17.98 -0.10 -7.24
C THR A 78 -18.42 -0.43 -8.67
N THR A 79 -17.88 -1.49 -9.25
CA THR A 79 -18.60 -2.29 -10.24
C THR A 79 -18.27 -3.75 -9.96
N ASP A 80 -19.06 -4.34 -9.07
CA ASP A 80 -19.34 -5.77 -9.12
C ASP A 80 -20.32 -5.98 -10.28
N GLU A 81 -19.98 -6.84 -11.25
CA GLU A 81 -20.93 -7.87 -11.71
C GLU A 81 -20.28 -8.91 -12.62
N LYS A 82 -20.49 -10.16 -12.19
CA LYS A 82 -20.79 -11.38 -12.96
C LYS A 82 -19.70 -12.20 -13.66
N THR A 83 -19.43 -13.30 -12.97
CA THR A 83 -19.26 -14.69 -13.43
C THR A 83 -20.23 -15.16 -14.54
N SER A 84 -19.78 -16.22 -15.24
CA SER A 84 -20.53 -17.20 -16.07
C SER A 84 -20.93 -16.70 -17.47
N THR A 85 -20.83 -17.43 -18.59
CA THR A 85 -20.81 -18.88 -18.84
C THR A 85 -20.29 -19.11 -20.27
N LYS A 86 -19.56 -20.22 -20.46
CA LYS A 86 -19.31 -20.93 -21.73
C LYS A 86 -20.59 -21.02 -22.57
N ASN A 87 -20.53 -20.75 -23.88
CA ASN A 87 -21.47 -21.28 -24.85
C ASN A 87 -20.79 -21.60 -26.18
N GLU A 88 -20.97 -22.86 -26.55
CA GLU A 88 -20.56 -23.59 -27.73
C GLU A 88 -21.69 -23.52 -28.77
N LYS A 89 -21.38 -23.20 -30.03
CA LYS A 89 -22.18 -23.50 -31.23
C LYS A 89 -21.30 -23.23 -32.46
N ILE A 90 -20.70 -24.24 -33.07
CA ILE A 90 -21.28 -25.16 -34.07
C ILE A 90 -21.71 -24.40 -35.34
N SER A 91 -20.91 -24.66 -36.39
CA SER A 91 -21.17 -24.68 -37.85
C SER A 91 -22.10 -23.63 -38.47
N ASN A 92 -21.66 -23.04 -39.59
CA ASN A 92 -22.17 -23.46 -40.90
C ASN A 92 -21.37 -22.85 -42.06
N GLU A 93 -21.23 -23.69 -43.08
CA GLU A 93 -20.69 -23.44 -44.42
C GLU A 93 -21.48 -22.35 -45.16
N ASN A 94 -20.76 -21.58 -45.98
CA ASN A 94 -21.07 -21.33 -47.39
C ASN A 94 -19.84 -20.73 -48.08
#